data_AF-A0A7S0H9Y4-F1
#
_entry.id   AF-A0A7S0H9Y4-F1
#
_cell.length_a   1.000
_cell.length_b   1.000
_cell.length_c   1.000
_cell.angle_alpha   90.00
_cell.angle_beta   90.00
_cell.angle_gamma   90.00
#
_symmetry.space_group_name_H-M   'P 1'
#
loop_
_entity.id
_entity.type
_entity.pdbx_description
1 polymer ?
#
loop_
_entity_poly.entity_id
_entity_poly.type
_entity_poly.pdbx_seq_one_letter_code
_entity_poly.pdbx_strand_id
1 'polypeptide(L)'
;YSAQDCKEVDLSAKEAGFSSDECRAGGFTADECKALGYSPAEIKSGGYSAQDCKEVDLSAKEAGFSSDECRAGGFTADECKALGYSPAEIKSGGYSAQD
;
A
#
# COMPACT_ATOMS: atom_id res chain seq x y z
N TYR A 1 -5.80 24.48 -7.51
CA TYR A 1 -6.53 23.47 -6.74
C TYR A 1 -5.50 22.46 -6.29
N SER A 2 -5.12 22.54 -5.01
CA SER A 2 -4.22 21.56 -4.39
C SER A 2 -5.03 20.30 -4.12
N ALA A 3 -4.40 19.13 -4.11
CA ALA A 3 -5.07 17.85 -3.83
C ALA A 3 -5.86 17.85 -2.50
N GLN A 4 -5.60 18.80 -1.60
CA GLN A 4 -6.36 19.02 -0.37
C GLN A 4 -7.84 19.40 -0.61
N ASP A 5 -8.18 20.12 -1.70
CA ASP A 5 -9.56 20.47 -2.06
C ASP A 5 -10.38 19.26 -2.55
N CYS A 6 -9.71 18.20 -3.03
CA CYS A 6 -10.39 16.97 -3.46
C CYS A 6 -11.03 16.19 -2.31
N LYS A 7 -10.74 16.52 -1.05
CA LYS A 7 -11.43 15.91 0.09
C LYS A 7 -12.90 16.35 0.22
N GLU A 8 -13.27 17.49 -0.35
CA GLU A 8 -14.62 18.06 -0.25
C GLU A 8 -15.48 17.83 -1.49
N VAL A 9 -14.86 17.57 -2.65
CA VAL A 9 -15.56 17.15 -3.86
C VAL A 9 -15.35 15.66 -4.07
N ASP A 10 -16.44 14.90 -3.94
CA ASP A 10 -16.59 13.47 -4.24
C ASP A 10 -16.21 13.08 -5.70
N LEU A 11 -15.51 13.95 -6.45
CA LEU A 11 -14.83 13.58 -7.67
C LEU A 11 -13.67 12.67 -7.30
N SER A 12 -13.84 11.39 -7.55
CA SER A 12 -12.80 10.38 -7.40
C SER A 12 -11.48 10.92 -7.95
N ALA A 13 -10.42 10.98 -7.13
CA ALA A 13 -9.11 11.52 -7.56
C ALA A 13 -8.61 10.91 -8.89
N LYS A 14 -9.05 9.68 -9.16
CA LYS A 14 -8.84 8.94 -10.40
C LYS A 14 -9.48 9.58 -11.64
N GLU A 15 -10.68 10.16 -11.50
CA GLU A 15 -11.38 10.89 -12.57
C GLU A 15 -10.78 12.27 -12.81
N ALA A 16 -10.25 12.90 -11.78
CA ALA A 16 -9.51 14.16 -11.90
C ALA A 16 -8.10 13.96 -12.52
N GLY A 17 -7.69 12.71 -12.75
CA GLY A 17 -6.39 12.38 -13.36
C GLY A 17 -5.22 12.49 -12.38
N PHE A 18 -5.49 12.54 -11.07
CA PHE A 18 -4.43 12.57 -10.07
C PHE A 18 -3.71 11.24 -10.01
N SER A 19 -2.38 11.31 -10.04
CA SER A 19 -1.53 10.16 -9.78
C SER A 19 -1.55 9.85 -8.28
N SER A 20 -1.29 8.60 -7.92
CA SER A 20 -1.18 8.19 -6.52
C SER A 20 -0.10 8.98 -5.75
N ASP A 21 0.94 9.49 -6.42
CA ASP A 21 1.92 10.42 -5.85
C ASP A 21 1.29 11.77 -5.42
N GLU A 22 0.36 12.30 -6.22
CA GLU A 22 -0.37 13.54 -5.89
C GLU A 22 -1.40 13.30 -4.79
N CYS A 23 -2.02 12.12 -4.74
CA CYS A 23 -2.84 11.71 -3.61
C CYS A 23 -2.02 11.72 -2.31
N ARG A 24 -0.81 11.15 -2.34
CA ARG A 24 0.08 11.17 -1.18
C ARG A 24 0.47 12.60 -0.79
N ALA A 25 0.83 13.43 -1.77
CA ALA A 25 1.16 14.84 -1.54
C ALA A 25 -0.04 15.64 -1.02
N GLY A 26 -1.27 15.25 -1.39
CA GLY A 26 -2.53 15.78 -0.90
C GLY A 26 -2.91 15.33 0.51
N GLY A 27 -2.18 14.38 1.09
CA GLY A 27 -2.48 13.79 2.39
C GLY A 27 -3.58 12.72 2.34
N PHE A 28 -3.80 12.09 1.19
CA PHE A 28 -4.61 10.89 1.08
C PHE A 28 -3.82 9.68 1.58
N THR A 29 -4.46 8.87 2.41
CA THR A 29 -3.91 7.60 2.84
C THR A 29 -4.09 6.52 1.78
N ALA A 30 -3.35 5.43 1.90
CA ALA A 30 -3.49 4.29 1.01
C ALA A 30 -4.90 3.66 1.11
N ASP A 31 -5.58 3.77 2.26
CA ASP A 31 -6.98 3.35 2.45
C ASP A 31 -7.91 4.17 1.56
N GLU A 32 -7.78 5.49 1.59
CA GLU A 32 -8.58 6.38 0.76
C GLU A 32 -8.33 6.09 -0.72
N CYS A 33 -7.08 5.88 -1.15
CA CYS A 33 -6.80 5.46 -2.53
C CYS A 33 -7.49 4.13 -2.87
N LYS A 34 -7.48 3.15 -1.97
CA LYS A 34 -8.19 1.88 -2.17
C LYS A 34 -9.71 2.09 -2.28
N ALA A 35 -10.28 2.93 -1.41
CA ALA A 35 -11.70 3.29 -1.41
C ALA A 35 -12.12 4.05 -2.68
N LEU A 36 -11.21 4.88 -3.21
CA LEU A 36 -11.33 5.58 -4.49
C LEU A 36 -11.17 4.63 -5.71
N GLY A 37 -10.94 3.33 -5.49
CA GLY A 37 -10.79 2.34 -6.54
C GLY A 37 -9.42 2.34 -7.22
N TYR A 38 -8.38 2.85 -6.56
CA TYR A 38 -7.01 2.61 -7.00
C TYR A 38 -6.61 1.18 -6.68
N SER A 39 -5.96 0.54 -7.64
CA SER A 39 -5.38 -0.77 -7.43
C SER A 39 -4.17 -0.65 -6.49
N PRO A 40 -3.91 -1.65 -5.66
CA PRO A 40 -2.75 -1.61 -4.75
C PRO A 40 -1.41 -1.50 -5.50
N ALA A 41 -1.32 -1.96 -6.74
CA ALA A 41 -0.18 -1.72 -7.63
C ALA A 41 -0.02 -0.24 -8.03
N GLU A 42 -1.12 0.49 -8.22
CA GLU A 42 -1.10 1.93 -8.49
C GLU A 42 -0.68 2.69 -7.24
N ILE A 43 -1.16 2.27 -6.06
CA ILE A 43 -0.73 2.81 -4.76
C ILE A 43 0.78 2.64 -4.61
N LYS A 44 1.33 1.44 -4.83
CA LYS A 44 2.78 1.22 -4.88
C LYS A 44 3.48 2.14 -5.89
N SER A 45 2.90 2.31 -7.08
CA SER A 45 3.46 3.17 -8.13
C SER A 45 3.43 4.66 -7.77
N GLY A 46 2.57 5.09 -6.84
CA GLY A 46 2.53 6.45 -6.30
C GLY A 46 3.45 6.67 -5.12
N GLY A 47 4.44 5.79 -4.94
CA GLY A 47 5.46 5.92 -3.91
C GLY A 47 5.00 5.55 -2.50
N TYR A 48 3.84 4.90 -2.36
CA TYR A 48 3.43 4.34 -1.08
C TYR A 48 4.27 3.09 -0.76
N SER A 49 4.73 3.03 0.48
CA SER A 49 5.60 1.97 0.98
C SER A 49 4.74 0.80 1.47
N ALA A 50 5.35 -0.37 1.64
CA ALA A 50 4.68 -1.48 2.32
C ALA A 50 4.21 -1.06 3.74
N GLN A 51 4.94 -0.19 4.45
CA GLN A 51 4.48 0.37 5.73
C GLN A 51 3.16 1.14 5.60
N ASP A 52 3.02 2.00 4.59
CA ASP A 52 1.78 2.75 4.37
C ASP A 52 0.61 1.78 4.09
N CYS A 53 0.86 0.70 3.33
CA CYS A 53 -0.13 -0.35 3.12
C CYS A 53 -0.47 -1.11 4.42
N LYS A 54 0.50 -1.30 5.31
CA LYS A 54 0.31 -1.96 6.60
C LYS A 54 -0.67 -1.20 7.49
N GLU A 55 -0.56 0.13 7.53
CA GLU A 55 -1.44 0.97 8.36
C GLU A 55 -2.92 0.92 7.93
N VAL A 56 -3.20 0.44 6.72
CA VAL A 56 -4.54 0.45 6.13
C VAL A 56 -5.05 -0.95 5.78
N ASP A 57 -4.44 -2.00 6.33
CA ASP A 57 -4.77 -3.40 6.02
C ASP A 57 -4.84 -3.67 4.50
N LEU A 58 -3.96 -3.00 3.74
CA LEU A 58 -3.81 -3.26 2.33
C LEU A 58 -2.96 -4.50 2.14
N SER A 59 -3.48 -5.42 1.34
CA SER A 59 -2.74 -6.60 0.94
C SER A 59 -1.51 -6.21 0.14
N ALA A 60 -0.36 -6.19 0.80
CA ALA A 60 0.91 -5.94 0.15
C ALA A 60 1.16 -6.95 -1.01
N LYS A 61 0.60 -8.15 -0.88
CA LYS A 61 0.57 -9.16 -1.94
C LYS A 61 -0.19 -8.70 -3.19
N GLU A 62 -1.35 -8.05 -3.02
CA GLU A 62 -2.11 -7.50 -4.15
C GLU A 62 -1.41 -6.29 -4.76
N ALA A 63 -0.68 -5.52 -3.95
CA ALA A 63 0.20 -4.46 -4.46
C ALA A 63 1.41 -4.99 -5.24
N GLY A 64 1.66 -6.31 -5.19
CA GLY A 64 2.85 -6.92 -5.79
C GLY A 64 4.13 -6.61 -5.02
N PHE A 65 4.05 -6.38 -3.71
CA PHE A 65 5.24 -6.35 -2.85
C PHE A 65 5.79 -7.77 -2.70
N SER A 66 7.10 -7.88 -2.74
CA SER A 66 7.80 -9.11 -2.39
C SER A 66 7.87 -9.22 -0.86
N SER A 67 8.09 -10.42 -0.33
CA SER A 67 8.29 -10.60 1.12
C SER A 67 9.46 -9.75 1.65
N ASP A 68 10.55 -9.57 0.89
CA ASP A 68 11.63 -8.64 1.25
C ASP A 68 11.16 -7.18 1.39
N GLU A 69 10.28 -6.71 0.51
CA GLU A 69 9.72 -5.35 0.57
C GLU A 69 8.72 -5.20 1.73
N CYS A 70 7.90 -6.22 1.99
CA CYS A 70 7.04 -6.25 3.15
C CYS A 70 7.86 -6.12 4.43
N ARG A 71 8.99 -6.83 4.50
CA ARG A 71 9.90 -6.77 5.65
C ARG A 71 10.51 -5.39 5.80
N ALA A 72 10.96 -4.79 4.71
CA ALA A 72 11.44 -3.41 4.70
C ALA A 72 10.36 -2.41 5.13
N GLY A 73 9.09 -2.71 4.84
CA GLY A 73 7.93 -1.95 5.33
C GLY A 73 7.46 -2.30 6.75
N GLY A 74 8.16 -3.18 7.46
CA GLY A 74 7.85 -3.53 8.84
C GLY A 74 6.68 -4.52 9.00
N PHE A 75 6.25 -5.22 7.95
CA PHE A 75 5.40 -6.39 8.11
C PHE A 75 6.17 -7.50 8.81
N THR A 76 5.54 -8.19 9.76
CA THR A 76 6.10 -9.40 10.39
C THR A 76 5.81 -10.65 9.57
N ALA A 77 6.48 -11.75 9.92
CA ALA A 77 6.26 -13.04 9.28
C ALA A 77 4.79 -13.51 9.40
N ASP A 78 4.12 -13.24 10.52
CA ASP A 78 2.72 -13.65 10.70
C ASP A 78 1.74 -12.79 9.89
N GLU A 79 2.03 -11.50 9.71
CA GLU A 79 1.21 -10.66 8.82
C GLU A 79 1.38 -11.06 7.36
N CYS A 80 2.60 -11.36 6.90
CA CYS A 80 2.78 -11.95 5.57
C CYS A 80 2.02 -13.28 5.43
N LYS A 81 1.96 -14.14 6.45
CA LYS A 81 1.12 -15.35 6.37
C LYS A 81 -0.36 -15.00 6.27
N ALA A 82 -0.83 -14.01 7.03
CA ALA A 82 -2.22 -13.55 6.97
C ALA A 82 -2.58 -12.98 5.58
N LEU A 83 -1.62 -12.34 4.92
CA LEU A 83 -1.71 -11.88 3.53
C LEU A 83 -1.62 -13.02 2.50
N GLY A 84 -1.41 -14.26 2.93
CA GLY A 84 -1.37 -15.44 2.09
C GLY A 84 0.00 -15.70 1.45
N TYR A 85 1.09 -15.12 1.94
CA TYR A 85 2.43 -15.54 1.54
C TYR A 85 2.75 -16.91 2.14
N SER A 86 3.45 -17.72 1.35
CA SER A 86 3.88 -19.03 1.84
C SER A 86 5.02 -18.87 2.85
N PRO A 87 5.15 -19.77 3.85
CA PRO A 87 6.27 -19.73 4.79
C PRO A 87 7.64 -19.83 4.09
N ALA A 88 7.69 -20.47 2.92
CA ALA A 88 8.89 -20.48 2.07
C ALA A 88 9.21 -19.09 1.48
N GLU A 89 8.22 -18.33 1.02
CA GLU A 89 8.40 -16.97 0.49
C GLU A 89 8.81 -16.00 1.59
N ILE A 90 8.19 -16.11 2.77
CA ILE A 90 8.53 -15.33 3.96
C ILE A 90 9.98 -15.62 4.35
N LYS A 91 10.35 -16.88 4.51
CA LYS A 91 11.75 -17.24 4.80
C LYS A 91 12.72 -16.79 3.70
N SER A 92 12.29 -16.83 2.44
CA SER A 92 13.08 -16.34 1.30
C SER A 92 13.23 -14.82 1.31
N GLY A 93 12.26 -14.09 1.86
CA GLY A 93 12.29 -12.63 2.04
C GLY A 93 13.15 -12.17 3.23
N GLY A 94 13.99 -13.06 3.77
CA GLY A 94 14.88 -12.74 4.88
C GLY A 94 14.23 -12.71 6.26
N TYR A 95 12.96 -13.11 6.39
CA TYR A 95 12.30 -13.23 7.68
C TYR A 95 12.96 -14.32 8.53
N SER A 96 13.46 -13.90 9.68
CA SER A 96 14.08 -14.77 10.67
C SER A 96 13.02 -15.17 11.70
N ALA A 97 13.20 -16.29 12.41
CA ALA A 97 12.24 -16.76 13.42
C ALA A 97 12.05 -15.81 14.64
N GLN A 98 12.67 -14.63 14.61
CA GLN A 98 12.61 -13.59 15.63
C GLN A 98 11.86 -12.33 15.14
N ASP A 99 11.40 -12.32 13.88
CA ASP A 99 10.69 -11.23 13.21
C ASP A 99 9.19 -11.51 13.13
#